data_AF-A0A0F0IFZ4-F1
#
_entry.id   AF-A0A0F0IFZ4-F1
#
_cell.length_a   1.000
_cell.length_b   1.000
_cell.length_c   1.000
_cell.angle_alpha   90.00
_cell.angle_beta   90.00
_cell.angle_gamma   90.00
#
_symmetry.space_group_name_H-M   'P 1'
#
loop_
_entity.id
_entity.type
_entity.pdbx_description
1 polymer ?
#
loop_
_entity_poly.entity_id
_entity_poly.type
_entity_poly.pdbx_seq_one_letter_code
_entity_poly.pdbx_strand_id
1 'polypeptide(L)'
;MQLPQAIAILALVASASPHAIRREEDKPKADFSRTCDKISIPKGGNHLEAECTRSTGEVLKSSLDLNFCIQHTYGGMEFHEDGHFYGNPGCTGCQVLKNSPNMLQCVCGTSQVGAFKKAELDLDIMVWNNDGLLQCYGRRADSV
;
A
#
# COMPACT_ATOMS: atom_id res chain seq x y z
N MET A 1 78.41 -15.43 -9.50
CA MET A 1 77.52 -16.09 -8.53
C MET A 1 76.32 -15.17 -8.27
N GLN A 2 75.13 -15.76 -8.20
CA GLN A 2 73.83 -15.22 -7.73
C GLN A 2 73.01 -14.21 -8.58
N LEU A 3 72.01 -14.82 -9.25
CA LEU A 3 70.56 -14.56 -9.39
C LEU A 3 69.88 -13.19 -9.04
N PRO A 4 68.70 -12.94 -9.64
CA PRO A 4 68.15 -11.63 -9.98
C PRO A 4 67.19 -11.08 -8.92
N GLN A 5 66.84 -9.79 -9.00
CA GLN A 5 65.72 -9.23 -8.24
C GLN A 5 64.56 -8.90 -9.16
N ALA A 6 63.48 -9.66 -8.98
CA ALA A 6 62.19 -9.47 -9.62
C ALA A 6 61.46 -8.27 -9.00
N ILE A 7 60.91 -7.40 -9.85
CA ILE A 7 60.01 -6.32 -9.44
C ILE A 7 58.60 -6.92 -9.41
N ALA A 8 58.05 -7.10 -8.20
CA ALA A 8 56.67 -7.53 -8.01
C ALA A 8 55.75 -6.30 -8.12
N ILE A 9 54.93 -6.24 -9.17
CA ILE A 9 53.86 -5.24 -9.32
C ILE A 9 52.65 -5.76 -8.52
N LEU A 10 52.35 -5.13 -7.37
CA LEU A 10 51.09 -5.36 -6.66
C LEU A 10 49.95 -4.66 -7.42
N ALA A 11 49.14 -5.44 -8.13
CA ALA A 11 47.84 -4.98 -8.62
C ALA A 11 46.84 -4.98 -7.45
N LEU A 12 46.43 -3.80 -6.99
CA LEU A 12 45.24 -3.65 -6.14
C LEU A 12 44.01 -3.93 -6.99
N VAL A 13 43.45 -5.12 -6.84
CA VAL A 13 42.15 -5.46 -7.43
C VAL A 13 41.09 -4.89 -6.49
N ALA A 14 40.51 -3.75 -6.84
CA ALA A 14 39.31 -3.25 -6.18
C ALA A 14 38.16 -4.22 -6.49
N SER A 15 37.86 -5.11 -5.56
CA SER A 15 36.63 -5.90 -5.60
C SER A 15 35.46 -4.95 -5.36
N ALA A 16 34.92 -4.39 -6.44
CA ALA A 16 33.58 -3.82 -6.41
C ALA A 16 32.62 -4.98 -6.19
N SER A 17 32.28 -5.25 -4.93
CA SER A 17 31.20 -6.16 -4.57
C SER A 17 29.95 -5.68 -5.30
N PRO A 18 29.32 -6.48 -6.18
CA PRO A 18 28.03 -6.12 -6.73
C PRO A 18 27.07 -6.20 -5.54
N HIS A 19 26.87 -5.09 -4.85
CA HIS A 19 25.72 -4.95 -3.98
C HIS A 19 24.55 -4.97 -4.94
N ALA A 20 23.98 -6.15 -5.12
CA ALA A 20 22.74 -6.35 -5.81
C ALA A 20 21.75 -5.38 -5.16
N ILE A 21 21.45 -4.29 -5.87
CA ILE A 21 20.21 -3.56 -5.66
C ILE A 21 19.14 -4.59 -6.02
N ARG A 22 18.72 -5.37 -5.03
CA ARG A 22 17.48 -6.13 -5.10
C ARG A 22 16.41 -5.07 -5.24
N ARG A 23 16.05 -4.75 -6.49
CA ARG A 23 14.73 -4.21 -6.83
C ARG A 23 13.76 -5.07 -6.03
N GLU A 24 13.02 -4.43 -5.13
CA GLU A 24 11.87 -5.04 -4.48
C GLU A 24 11.04 -5.68 -5.59
N GLU A 25 11.08 -7.01 -5.66
CA GLU A 25 10.39 -7.76 -6.70
C GLU A 25 8.90 -7.48 -6.53
N ASP A 26 8.38 -6.80 -7.54
CA ASP A 26 7.02 -6.71 -8.07
C ASP A 26 6.12 -7.88 -7.63
N LYS A 27 5.72 -7.91 -6.36
CA LYS A 27 4.59 -8.75 -5.95
C LYS A 27 3.40 -8.26 -6.77
N PRO A 28 2.67 -9.17 -7.44
CA PRO A 28 1.48 -8.77 -8.18
C PRO A 28 0.55 -8.03 -7.23
N LYS A 29 0.22 -6.79 -7.62
CA LYS A 29 -0.76 -5.97 -6.91
C LYS A 29 -2.14 -6.61 -7.01
N ALA A 30 -2.97 -6.32 -6.01
CA ALA A 30 -4.35 -6.72 -5.94
C ALA A 30 -5.22 -5.98 -6.97
N ASP A 31 -4.87 -4.72 -7.29
CA ASP A 31 -5.36 -3.92 -8.43
C ASP A 31 -6.90 -3.85 -8.57
N PHE A 32 -7.65 -3.65 -7.47
CA PHE A 32 -9.11 -3.49 -7.57
C PHE A 32 -9.51 -2.36 -8.53
N SER A 33 -8.73 -1.27 -8.58
CA SER A 33 -9.03 -0.08 -9.37
C SER A 33 -9.14 -0.35 -10.87
N ARG A 34 -8.59 -1.47 -11.36
CA ARG A 34 -8.70 -1.88 -12.76
C ARG A 34 -10.08 -2.35 -13.18
N THR A 35 -10.91 -2.74 -12.20
CA THR A 35 -12.24 -3.35 -12.44
C THR A 35 -13.34 -2.70 -11.61
N CYS A 36 -13.01 -1.63 -10.89
CA CYS A 36 -13.94 -0.87 -10.07
C CYS A 36 -13.88 0.62 -10.44
N ASP A 37 -15.05 1.24 -10.52
CA ASP A 37 -15.24 2.65 -10.84
C ASP A 37 -15.94 3.39 -9.68
N LYS A 38 -16.10 4.72 -9.81
CA LYS A 38 -16.76 5.59 -8.82
C LYS A 38 -16.24 5.41 -7.38
N ILE A 39 -14.93 5.21 -7.27
CA ILE A 39 -14.23 4.94 -6.01
C ILE A 39 -14.29 6.19 -5.12
N SER A 40 -14.70 6.01 -3.85
CA SER A 40 -14.79 7.11 -2.89
C SER A 40 -14.68 6.67 -1.43
N ILE A 41 -14.38 7.63 -0.56
CA ILE A 41 -14.55 7.51 0.91
C ILE A 41 -15.66 8.48 1.32
N PRO A 42 -16.91 8.02 1.54
CA PRO A 42 -17.98 8.90 1.96
C PRO A 42 -17.69 9.51 3.33
N LYS A 43 -18.00 10.79 3.48
CA LYS A 43 -17.95 11.54 4.76
C LYS A 43 -16.59 11.54 5.46
N GLY A 44 -15.50 11.23 4.76
CA GLY A 44 -14.17 11.21 5.38
C GLY A 44 -13.93 10.04 6.34
N GLY A 45 -14.71 8.95 6.18
CA GLY A 45 -14.70 7.76 7.04
C GLY A 45 -13.64 6.72 6.71
N ASN A 46 -13.92 5.47 7.08
CA ASN A 46 -13.10 4.28 6.86
C ASN A 46 -13.67 3.33 5.80
N HIS A 47 -14.83 3.64 5.23
CA HIS A 47 -15.46 2.81 4.22
C HIS A 47 -14.98 3.20 2.82
N LEU A 48 -14.43 2.23 2.08
CA LEU A 48 -14.15 2.35 0.65
C LEU A 48 -15.37 1.88 -0.13
N GLU A 49 -16.00 2.82 -0.84
CA GLU A 49 -17.13 2.53 -1.73
C GLU A 49 -16.67 2.55 -3.18
N ALA A 50 -17.13 1.57 -3.96
CA ALA A 50 -16.90 1.52 -5.40
C ALA A 50 -17.99 0.72 -6.12
N GLU A 51 -18.12 0.93 -7.43
CA GLU A 51 -18.89 0.09 -8.34
C GLU A 51 -17.94 -0.90 -9.04
N CYS A 52 -18.02 -2.18 -8.71
CA CYS A 52 -17.08 -3.21 -9.17
C CYS A 52 -17.73 -4.19 -10.15
N THR A 53 -17.01 -4.49 -11.23
CA THR A 53 -17.49 -5.39 -12.29
C THR A 53 -17.23 -6.86 -11.93
N ARG A 54 -18.24 -7.70 -12.05
CA ARG A 54 -18.19 -9.15 -11.89
C ARG A 54 -17.54 -9.81 -13.11
N SER A 55 -17.18 -11.08 -12.96
CA SER A 55 -16.73 -11.93 -14.08
C SER A 55 -17.80 -12.08 -15.18
N THR A 56 -19.08 -11.93 -14.82
CA THR A 56 -20.23 -11.95 -15.75
C THR A 56 -20.43 -10.63 -16.51
N GLY A 57 -19.73 -9.56 -16.11
CA GLY A 57 -19.93 -8.20 -16.62
C GLY A 57 -20.99 -7.37 -15.89
N GLU A 58 -21.73 -7.96 -14.95
CA GLU A 58 -22.62 -7.21 -14.04
C GLU A 58 -21.80 -6.29 -13.12
N VAL A 59 -22.33 -5.13 -12.77
CA VAL A 59 -21.68 -4.17 -11.87
C VAL A 59 -22.41 -4.16 -10.53
N LEU A 60 -21.68 -4.36 -9.43
CA LEU A 60 -22.21 -4.30 -8.07
C LEU A 60 -21.64 -3.09 -7.33
N LYS A 61 -22.44 -2.50 -6.45
CA LYS A 61 -21.96 -1.54 -5.46
C LYS A 61 -21.42 -2.28 -4.26
N SER A 62 -20.20 -1.93 -3.87
CA SER A 62 -19.46 -2.58 -2.81
C SER A 62 -18.98 -1.54 -1.79
N SER A 63 -19.06 -1.87 -0.50
CA SER A 63 -18.51 -1.04 0.59
C SER A 63 -17.63 -1.87 1.52
N LEU A 64 -16.32 -1.59 1.51
CA LEU A 64 -15.34 -2.28 2.34
C LEU A 64 -14.94 -1.42 3.54
N ASP A 65 -15.04 -1.95 4.75
CA ASP A 65 -14.46 -1.32 5.94
C ASP A 65 -12.94 -1.53 5.96
N LEU A 66 -12.18 -0.44 5.77
CA LEU A 66 -10.72 -0.46 5.73
C LEU A 66 -10.06 -0.66 7.10
N ASN A 67 -10.81 -0.60 8.21
CA ASN A 67 -10.28 -0.99 9.53
C ASN A 67 -9.85 -2.45 9.56
N PHE A 68 -10.39 -3.30 8.69
CA PHE A 68 -9.96 -4.69 8.58
C PHE A 68 -8.72 -4.88 7.69
N CYS A 69 -8.26 -3.81 7.02
CA CYS A 69 -7.21 -3.88 6.02
C CYS A 69 -5.96 -3.06 6.37
N ILE A 70 -6.10 -2.05 7.22
CA ILE A 70 -5.09 -1.03 7.47
C ILE A 70 -4.94 -0.84 8.97
N GLN A 71 -3.68 -0.73 9.41
CA GLN A 71 -3.33 -0.22 10.74
C GLN A 71 -2.78 1.19 10.65
N HIS A 72 -2.93 1.92 11.74
CA HIS A 72 -2.21 3.17 11.97
C HIS A 72 -0.85 2.86 12.60
N THR A 73 0.19 3.51 12.10
CA THR A 73 1.50 3.60 12.77
C THR A 73 1.89 5.06 12.90
N TYR A 74 2.83 5.39 13.79
CA TYR A 74 3.37 6.76 13.84
C TYR A 74 4.08 7.18 12.53
N GLY A 75 4.38 6.21 11.67
CA GLY A 75 4.82 6.41 10.28
C GLY A 75 3.69 6.86 9.34
N GLY A 76 2.44 6.47 9.59
CA GLY A 76 1.27 6.77 8.76
C GLY A 76 0.27 5.61 8.74
N MET A 77 0.07 5.03 7.56
CA MET A 77 -0.80 3.88 7.34
C MET A 77 0.00 2.72 6.77
N GLU A 78 -0.28 1.51 7.23
CA GLU A 78 0.33 0.28 6.75
C GLU A 78 -0.73 -0.81 6.60
N PHE A 79 -0.55 -1.73 5.65
CA PHE A 79 -1.45 -2.87 5.51
C PHE A 79 -1.30 -3.83 6.68
N HIS A 80 -2.43 -4.17 7.29
CA HIS A 80 -2.48 -5.12 8.40
C HIS A 80 -3.90 -5.66 8.52
N GLU A 81 -4.04 -6.98 8.68
CA GLU A 81 -5.32 -7.61 8.94
C GLU A 81 -5.88 -7.14 10.29
N ASP A 82 -7.14 -6.71 10.33
CA ASP A 82 -7.81 -6.23 11.55
C ASP A 82 -7.03 -5.07 12.25
N GLY A 83 -6.49 -4.14 11.47
CA GLY A 83 -5.57 -3.08 11.95
C GLY A 83 -6.22 -1.87 12.63
N HIS A 84 -7.52 -1.64 12.46
CA HIS A 84 -8.30 -0.58 13.12
C HIS A 84 -7.69 0.84 13.02
N PHE A 85 -7.19 1.23 11.86
CA PHE A 85 -6.50 2.52 11.68
C PHE A 85 -7.35 3.77 11.94
N TYR A 86 -8.67 3.71 11.76
CA TYR A 86 -9.53 4.90 11.76
C TYR A 86 -10.01 5.28 13.16
N GLY A 87 -9.92 6.58 13.49
CA GLY A 87 -10.35 7.14 14.78
C GLY A 87 -9.25 7.97 15.44
N ASN A 88 -9.45 8.32 16.71
CA ASN A 88 -8.46 9.05 17.53
C ASN A 88 -7.85 8.06 18.54
N PRO A 89 -6.52 7.85 18.59
CA PRO A 89 -5.43 8.64 18.00
C PRO A 89 -4.93 8.21 16.61
N GLY A 90 -5.69 7.41 15.88
CA GLY A 90 -5.35 6.91 14.54
C GLY A 90 -5.47 7.94 13.42
N CYS A 91 -6.16 7.57 12.35
CA CYS A 91 -6.38 8.39 11.16
C CYS A 91 -7.82 8.89 11.04
N THR A 92 -7.99 10.08 10.46
CA THR A 92 -9.30 10.72 10.22
C THR A 92 -9.30 11.48 8.89
N GLY A 93 -10.48 11.90 8.43
CA GLY A 93 -10.62 12.80 7.28
C GLY A 93 -10.09 12.18 5.98
N CYS A 94 -10.37 10.90 5.77
CA CYS A 94 -9.84 10.14 4.66
C CYS A 94 -10.52 10.45 3.32
N GLN A 95 -9.77 10.41 2.24
CA GLN A 95 -10.27 10.61 0.88
C GLN A 95 -9.40 9.85 -0.12
N VAL A 96 -9.95 9.49 -1.28
CA VAL A 96 -9.13 9.05 -2.41
C VAL A 96 -8.64 10.27 -3.21
N LEU A 97 -7.44 10.19 -3.78
CA LEU A 97 -6.91 11.28 -4.60
C LEU A 97 -7.62 11.35 -5.95
N LYS A 98 -8.02 12.56 -6.37
CA LYS A 98 -8.81 12.77 -7.60
C LYS A 98 -8.14 12.22 -8.88
N ASN A 99 -6.82 12.31 -8.97
CA ASN A 99 -6.06 11.86 -10.15
C ASN A 99 -5.50 10.44 -10.00
N SER A 100 -5.64 9.85 -8.82
CA SER A 100 -5.17 8.50 -8.49
C SER A 100 -6.16 7.88 -7.49
N PRO A 101 -7.35 7.45 -7.95
CA PRO A 101 -8.44 7.04 -7.06
C PRO A 101 -8.15 5.76 -6.26
N ASN A 102 -7.06 5.06 -6.56
CA ASN A 102 -6.49 3.99 -5.76
C ASN A 102 -5.65 4.48 -4.56
N MET A 103 -5.25 5.76 -4.54
CA MET A 103 -4.45 6.33 -3.45
C MET A 103 -5.36 6.88 -2.35
N LEU A 104 -5.34 6.24 -1.18
CA LEU A 104 -5.99 6.74 0.03
C LEU A 104 -5.10 7.81 0.68
N GLN A 105 -5.66 8.99 0.96
CA GLN A 105 -5.03 10.03 1.77
C GLN A 105 -5.85 10.25 3.03
N CYS A 106 -5.20 10.23 4.20
CA CYS A 106 -5.82 10.54 5.49
C CYS A 106 -4.94 11.49 6.31
N VAL A 107 -5.49 12.04 7.40
CA VAL A 107 -4.75 12.77 8.43
C VAL A 107 -4.58 11.85 9.65
N CYS A 108 -3.34 11.48 9.95
CA CYS A 108 -3.00 10.48 10.97
C CYS A 108 -2.19 11.06 12.12
N GLY A 109 -2.40 10.55 13.33
CA GLY A 109 -1.61 10.88 14.50
C GLY A 109 -0.14 10.51 14.32
N THR A 110 0.75 11.28 14.95
CA THR A 110 2.20 11.01 14.97
C THR A 110 2.64 10.58 16.37
N SER A 111 3.93 10.29 16.54
CA SER A 111 4.49 9.98 17.86
C SER A 111 4.44 11.16 18.83
N GLN A 112 4.28 12.38 18.33
CA GLN A 112 4.06 13.57 19.15
C GLN A 112 2.55 13.70 19.43
N VAL A 113 2.20 13.69 20.71
CA VAL A 113 0.81 13.83 21.18
C VAL A 113 0.18 15.10 20.59
N GLY A 114 -0.99 14.94 19.97
CA GLY A 114 -1.75 16.03 19.36
C GLY A 114 -1.19 16.52 18.01
N ALA A 115 -0.09 15.97 17.52
CA ALA A 115 0.43 16.28 16.20
C ALA A 115 -0.05 15.26 15.16
N PHE A 116 -0.56 15.77 14.05
CA PHE A 116 -1.12 15.00 12.95
C PHE A 116 -0.44 15.36 11.63
N LYS A 117 -0.34 14.40 10.71
CA LYS A 117 0.23 14.60 9.38
C LYS A 117 -0.60 13.89 8.31
N LYS A 118 -0.48 14.31 7.05
CA LYS A 118 -1.01 13.54 5.94
C LYS A 118 -0.23 12.26 5.75
N ALA A 119 -0.93 11.17 5.49
CA ALA A 119 -0.36 9.90 5.08
C ALA A 119 -1.10 9.41 3.83
N GLU A 120 -0.40 8.71 2.95
CA GLU A 120 -0.94 8.14 1.73
C GLU A 120 -0.64 6.66 1.66
N LEU A 121 -1.58 5.88 1.12
CA LEU A 121 -1.43 4.44 0.93
C LEU A 121 -2.06 4.02 -0.41
N ASP A 122 -1.31 3.27 -1.21
CA ASP A 122 -1.79 2.72 -2.49
C ASP A 122 -2.65 1.48 -2.22
N LEU A 123 -3.97 1.61 -2.30
CA LEU A 123 -4.92 0.54 -2.00
C LEU A 123 -4.84 -0.62 -2.99
N ASP A 124 -4.35 -0.41 -4.21
CA ASP A 124 -4.17 -1.49 -5.19
C ASP A 124 -3.15 -2.53 -4.74
N ILE A 125 -2.31 -2.22 -3.73
CA ILE A 125 -1.39 -3.21 -3.17
C ILE A 125 -2.15 -4.37 -2.50
N MET A 126 -3.28 -4.12 -1.83
CA MET A 126 -3.96 -5.14 -1.01
C MET A 126 -5.46 -5.30 -1.24
N VAL A 127 -6.14 -4.27 -1.73
CA VAL A 127 -7.56 -4.34 -2.04
C VAL A 127 -7.72 -4.91 -3.44
N TRP A 128 -8.49 -5.98 -3.56
CA TRP A 128 -8.91 -6.56 -4.86
C TRP A 128 -10.44 -6.54 -5.00
N ASN A 129 -10.88 -6.75 -6.23
CA ASN A 129 -12.28 -7.04 -6.56
C ASN A 129 -12.50 -8.56 -6.62
N ASN A 130 -13.31 -9.10 -5.73
CA ASN A 130 -13.73 -10.50 -5.70
C ASN A 130 -15.17 -10.64 -6.23
N ASP A 131 -15.28 -10.87 -7.54
CA ASP A 131 -16.54 -11.01 -8.29
C ASP A 131 -17.60 -9.94 -7.96
N GLY A 132 -17.19 -8.67 -8.04
CA GLY A 132 -18.04 -7.49 -7.83
C GLY A 132 -18.00 -6.93 -6.40
N LEU A 133 -17.32 -7.59 -5.45
CA LEU A 133 -17.19 -7.13 -4.08
C LEU A 133 -15.73 -6.91 -3.70
N LEU A 134 -15.42 -5.72 -3.18
CA LEU A 134 -14.11 -5.37 -2.64
C LEU A 134 -13.72 -6.33 -1.51
N GLN A 135 -12.44 -6.63 -1.36
CA GLN A 135 -11.94 -7.49 -0.30
C GLN A 135 -10.47 -7.20 0.03
N CYS A 136 -10.08 -7.49 1.28
CA CYS A 136 -8.70 -7.55 1.75
C CYS A 136 -8.58 -8.70 2.76
N TYR A 137 -7.44 -9.39 2.88
CA TYR A 137 -7.23 -10.44 3.90
C TYR A 137 -8.39 -11.46 4.08
N GLY A 138 -9.12 -11.80 3.02
CA GLY A 138 -10.31 -12.67 3.12
C GLY A 138 -11.58 -12.00 3.67
N ARG A 139 -11.50 -10.76 4.16
CA ARG A 139 -12.62 -9.91 4.58
C ARG A 139 -13.27 -9.26 3.36
N ARG A 140 -14.42 -9.80 2.96
CA ARG A 140 -15.19 -9.30 1.82
C ARG A 140 -16.15 -8.19 2.27
N ALA A 141 -16.31 -7.20 1.41
CA ALA A 141 -17.29 -6.14 1.53
C ALA A 141 -18.74 -6.65 1.48
N ASP A 142 -19.64 -5.81 1.99
CA ASP A 142 -21.07 -5.95 1.78
C ASP A 142 -21.50 -5.32 0.45
N SER A 143 -22.56 -5.88 -0.13
CA SER A 143 -23.28 -5.25 -1.25
C SER A 143 -24.16 -4.13 -0.70
N VAL A 144 -24.20 -2.98 -1.37
CA VAL A 144 -24.95 -1.78 -0.91
C VAL A 144 -25.98 -1.32 -1.94
#